data_AF-A0A815JZ72-F1
#
_entry.id   AF-A0A815JZ72-F1
#
_cell.length_a   1.000
_cell.length_b   1.000
_cell.length_c   1.000
_cell.angle_alpha   90.00
_cell.angle_beta   90.00
_cell.angle_gamma   90.00
#
_symmetry.space_group_name_H-M   'P 1'
#
loop_
_entity.id
_entity.type
_entity.pdbx_description
1 polymer ?
#
loop_
_entity_poly.entity_id
_entity_poly.type
_entity_poly.pdbx_seq_one_letter_code
_entity_poly.pdbx_strand_id
1 'polypeptide(L)'
;MLEETGGPVNFTKLLQLFVDRLNGTDAEDILMNAFKIFDENGKGSLDRDNLRELLTTMGKPAERLSDIEFNQMLEGAPVNDKGLLDYAAFTKQIKRGKEDE
;
A
#
# COMPACT_ATOMS: atom_id res chain seq x y z
N MET A 1 -16.81 3.84 -7.99
CA MET A 1 -17.12 3.98 -6.55
C MET A 1 -18.61 4.16 -6.22
N LEU A 2 -19.48 4.53 -7.17
CA LEU A 2 -20.95 4.47 -6.97
C LEU A 2 -21.60 3.20 -7.53
N GLU A 3 -20.86 2.38 -8.27
CA GLU A 3 -21.38 1.16 -8.91
C GLU A 3 -21.43 -0.08 -8.00
N GLU A 4 -20.82 -0.05 -6.81
CA GLU A 4 -20.90 -1.17 -5.85
C GLU A 4 -22.13 -1.11 -4.93
N THR A 5 -22.86 0.00 -4.95
CA THR A 5 -24.11 0.13 -4.20
C THR A 5 -25.26 -0.20 -5.13
N GLY A 6 -25.62 -1.48 -5.22
CA GLY A 6 -26.81 -1.99 -5.93
C GLY A 6 -28.16 -1.52 -5.37
N GLY A 7 -28.26 -0.26 -4.95
CA GLY A 7 -29.42 0.39 -4.35
C GLY A 7 -29.05 1.76 -3.74
N PRO A 8 -30.04 2.59 -3.40
CA PRO A 8 -29.82 3.95 -2.89
C PRO A 8 -28.97 3.97 -1.62
N VAL A 9 -27.99 4.86 -1.59
CA VAL A 9 -27.08 5.06 -0.44
C VAL A 9 -27.85 5.80 0.66
N ASN A 10 -28.14 5.12 1.76
CA ASN A 10 -28.66 5.74 2.98
C ASN A 10 -27.51 6.05 3.95
N PHE A 11 -27.77 6.87 4.97
CA PHE A 11 -26.73 7.33 5.91
C PHE A 11 -25.99 6.18 6.60
N THR A 12 -26.71 5.11 6.97
CA THR A 12 -26.11 3.90 7.54
C THR A 12 -25.16 3.20 6.58
N LYS A 13 -25.54 3.09 5.30
CA LYS A 13 -24.72 2.48 4.25
C LYS A 13 -23.50 3.34 3.93
N LEU A 14 -23.65 4.67 3.99
CA LEU A 14 -22.53 5.60 3.90
C LEU A 14 -21.52 5.34 5.02
N LEU A 15 -21.99 5.23 6.28
CA LEU A 15 -21.13 4.93 7.43
C LEU A 15 -20.45 3.56 7.31
N GLN A 16 -21.16 2.53 6.83
CA GLN A 16 -20.55 1.22 6.58
C GLN A 16 -19.43 1.30 5.53
N LEU A 17 -19.63 2.01 4.42
CA LEU A 17 -18.59 2.21 3.41
C LEU A 17 -17.35 2.92 4.00
N PHE A 18 -17.55 3.88 4.91
CA PHE A 18 -16.43 4.50 5.63
C PHE A 18 -15.74 3.55 6.61
N VAL A 19 -16.50 2.72 7.33
CA VAL A 19 -15.95 1.72 8.27
C VAL A 19 -15.18 0.63 7.53
N ASP A 20 -15.71 0.12 6.42
CA ASP A 20 -15.04 -0.88 5.57
C ASP A 20 -13.75 -0.31 4.95
N ARG A 21 -13.76 0.98 4.53
CA ARG A 21 -12.56 1.67 4.06
C ARG A 21 -11.50 1.85 5.15
N LEU A 22 -11.93 2.06 6.41
CA LEU A 22 -11.02 2.22 7.55
C LEU A 22 -10.46 0.88 8.07
N ASN A 23 -11.21 -0.22 7.91
CA ASN A 23 -10.86 -1.55 8.43
C ASN A 23 -9.97 -2.39 7.50
N GLY A 24 -9.71 -1.96 6.27
CA GLY A 24 -9.00 -2.76 5.26
C GLY A 24 -7.46 -2.77 5.32
N THR A 25 -6.83 -2.01 6.22
CA THR A 25 -5.36 -1.91 6.29
C THR A 25 -4.84 -2.02 7.71
N ASP A 26 -3.74 -2.73 7.91
CA ASP A 26 -3.03 -2.83 9.19
C ASP A 26 -2.57 -1.46 9.71
N ALA A 27 -2.36 -1.32 11.02
CA ALA A 27 -1.87 -0.07 11.60
C ALA A 27 -0.54 0.37 10.97
N GLU A 28 -0.29 1.69 10.90
CA GLU A 28 0.93 2.26 10.32
C GLU A 28 2.19 1.66 10.94
N ASP A 29 2.20 1.44 12.27
CA ASP A 29 3.31 0.79 12.97
C ASP A 29 3.58 -0.65 12.53
N ILE A 30 2.52 -1.42 12.22
CA ILE A 30 2.66 -2.81 11.77
C ILE A 30 3.24 -2.85 10.35
N LEU A 31 2.73 -2.01 9.46
CA LEU A 31 3.25 -1.87 8.10
C LEU A 31 4.72 -1.39 8.10
N MET A 32 5.03 -0.38 8.93
CA MET A 32 6.39 0.13 9.10
C MET A 32 7.34 -0.96 9.61
N ASN A 33 6.90 -1.75 10.60
CA ASN A 33 7.69 -2.86 11.12
C ASN A 33 7.89 -3.97 10.08
N ALA A 34 6.89 -4.23 9.22
CA ALA A 34 7.04 -5.17 8.12
C ALA A 34 8.14 -4.72 7.14
N PHE A 35 8.16 -3.43 6.75
CA PHE A 35 9.22 -2.91 5.90
C PHE A 35 10.60 -2.91 6.55
N LYS A 36 10.68 -2.64 7.86
CA LYS A 36 11.94 -2.71 8.63
C LYS A 36 12.56 -4.09 8.64
N ILE A 37 11.78 -5.17 8.54
CA ILE A 37 12.33 -6.54 8.44
C ILE A 37 13.18 -6.68 7.16
N PHE A 38 12.83 -5.96 6.09
CA PHE A 38 13.56 -5.98 4.83
C PHE A 38 14.71 -4.95 4.77
N ASP A 39 14.72 -3.99 5.70
CA ASP A 39 15.76 -2.97 5.82
C ASP A 39 16.72 -3.33 6.97
N GLU A 40 17.50 -4.40 6.80
CA GLU A 40 18.46 -4.88 7.80
C GLU A 40 19.50 -3.82 8.21
N ASN A 41 19.73 -2.83 7.34
CA ASN A 41 20.68 -1.75 7.57
C ASN A 41 20.06 -0.51 8.22
N GLY A 42 18.73 -0.49 8.42
CA GLY A 42 18.01 0.65 8.99
C GLY A 42 18.16 1.95 8.18
N LYS A 43 18.26 1.86 6.84
CA LYS A 43 18.43 3.01 5.96
C LYS A 43 17.18 3.89 5.87
N GLY A 44 16.01 3.39 6.23
CA GLY A 44 14.74 4.11 6.03
C GLY A 44 14.21 4.04 4.60
N SER A 45 14.89 3.30 3.71
CA SER A 45 14.51 3.18 2.31
C SER A 45 14.82 1.80 1.77
N LEU A 46 13.95 1.27 0.91
CA LEU A 46 14.11 -0.02 0.25
C LEU A 46 14.37 0.17 -1.24
N ASP A 47 15.18 -0.70 -1.82
CA ASP A 47 15.38 -0.72 -3.26
C ASP A 47 14.12 -1.21 -3.98
N ARG A 48 13.68 -0.50 -5.02
CA ARG A 48 12.47 -0.83 -5.78
C ARG A 48 12.53 -2.22 -6.38
N ASP A 49 13.66 -2.60 -6.98
CA ASP A 49 13.80 -3.90 -7.64
C ASP A 49 13.83 -5.02 -6.60
N ASN A 50 14.46 -4.80 -5.45
CA ASN A 50 14.40 -5.74 -4.33
C ASN A 50 12.97 -5.91 -3.79
N LEU A 51 12.23 -4.81 -3.63
CA LEU A 51 10.83 -4.87 -3.22
C LEU A 51 9.96 -5.60 -4.25
N ARG A 52 10.23 -5.42 -5.55
CA ARG A 52 9.56 -6.17 -6.61
C ARG A 52 9.77 -7.65 -6.42
N GLU A 53 11.03 -8.07 -6.33
CA GLU A 53 11.38 -9.48 -6.18
C GLU A 53 10.73 -10.10 -4.95
N LEU A 54 10.71 -9.38 -3.83
CA LEU A 54 10.07 -9.83 -2.59
C LEU A 54 8.56 -10.02 -2.78
N LEU A 55 7.85 -9.05 -3.34
CA LEU A 55 6.39 -9.10 -3.47
C LEU A 55 5.90 -10.04 -4.61
N THR A 56 6.76 -10.34 -5.59
CA THR A 56 6.46 -11.29 -6.66
C THR A 56 6.88 -12.73 -6.30
N THR A 57 7.78 -12.92 -5.32
CA THR A 57 8.38 -14.23 -5.01
C THR A 57 7.99 -14.76 -3.64
N MET A 58 7.86 -13.88 -2.63
CA MET A 58 7.51 -14.26 -1.26
C MET A 58 5.98 -14.33 -1.05
N GLY A 59 5.55 -15.14 -0.09
CA GLY A 59 4.14 -15.34 0.23
C GLY A 59 3.46 -16.45 -0.58
N LYS A 60 2.16 -16.64 -0.34
CA LYS A 60 1.37 -17.63 -1.08
C LYS A 60 1.15 -17.14 -2.51
N PRO A 61 1.04 -18.04 -3.50
CA PRO A 61 0.86 -17.65 -4.90
C PRO A 61 -0.39 -16.79 -5.16
N ALA A 62 -1.41 -16.85 -4.29
CA ALA A 62 -2.60 -16.01 -4.37
C ALA A 62 -2.40 -14.58 -3.82
N GLU A 63 -1.29 -14.33 -3.12
CA GLU A 63 -0.95 -13.04 -2.49
C GLU A 63 0.25 -12.37 -3.19
N ARG A 64 0.87 -13.05 -4.16
CA ARG A 64 1.95 -12.48 -4.97
C ARG A 64 1.37 -11.48 -5.94
N LEU A 65 1.98 -10.30 -5.99
CA LEU A 65 1.63 -9.30 -6.99
C LEU A 65 2.19 -9.74 -8.34
N SER A 66 1.41 -9.53 -9.40
CA SER A 66 1.98 -9.54 -10.75
C SER A 66 2.84 -8.29 -10.97
N ASP A 67 3.77 -8.34 -11.92
CA ASP A 67 4.59 -7.17 -12.29
C ASP A 67 3.72 -5.95 -12.67
N ILE A 68 2.53 -6.19 -13.24
CA ILE A 68 1.60 -5.14 -13.62
C ILE A 68 1.02 -4.48 -12.37
N GLU A 69 0.50 -5.27 -11.43
CA GLU A 69 -0.06 -4.77 -10.17
C GLU A 69 1.00 -4.07 -9.32
N PHE A 70 2.22 -4.59 -9.30
CA PHE A 70 3.34 -3.97 -8.58
C PHE A 70 3.70 -2.61 -9.18
N ASN A 71 3.78 -2.50 -10.51
CA ASN A 71 4.05 -1.23 -11.17
C ASN A 71 2.92 -0.22 -10.95
N GLN A 72 1.66 -0.66 -10.95
CA GLN A 72 0.52 0.18 -10.61
C GLN A 72 0.55 0.63 -9.15
N MET A 73 0.92 -0.25 -8.21
CA MET A 73 1.07 0.09 -6.79
C MET A 73 2.14 1.14 -6.56
N LEU A 74 3.25 1.05 -7.30
CA LEU A 74 4.35 2.02 -7.24
C LEU A 74 4.09 3.31 -8.04
N GLU A 75 3.01 3.38 -8.81
CA GLU A 75 2.71 4.54 -9.63
C GLU A 75 2.37 5.73 -8.72
N GLY A 76 3.34 6.63 -8.54
CA GLY A 76 3.27 7.76 -7.60
C GLY A 76 3.66 7.42 -6.17
N ALA A 77 4.38 6.31 -5.95
CA ALA A 77 5.06 6.05 -4.69
C ALA A 77 6.28 6.98 -4.52
N PRO A 78 6.70 7.28 -3.28
CA PRO A 78 7.84 8.16 -2.98
C PRO A 78 9.17 7.44 -3.25
N VAL A 79 9.48 7.25 -4.53
CA VAL A 79 10.74 6.69 -5.01
C VAL A 79 11.63 7.84 -5.47
N ASN A 80 12.87 7.86 -5.00
CA ASN A 80 13.85 8.87 -5.43
C ASN A 80 14.50 8.51 -6.77
N ASP A 81 15.27 9.44 -7.35
CA ASP A 81 16.03 9.22 -8.59
C ASP A 81 17.03 8.04 -8.57
N LYS A 82 17.31 7.50 -7.38
CA LYS A 82 18.20 6.33 -7.20
C LYS A 82 17.43 5.01 -7.16
N GLY A 83 16.11 5.02 -7.33
CA GLY A 83 15.27 3.82 -7.25
C GLY A 83 14.99 3.35 -5.82
N LEU A 84 15.29 4.17 -4.80
CA LEU A 84 15.00 3.84 -3.41
C LEU A 84 13.63 4.39 -3.02
N LEU A 85 12.76 3.49 -2.56
CA LEU A 85 11.45 3.78 -1.99
C LEU A 85 11.60 4.18 -0.52
N ASP A 86 11.08 5.35 -0.16
CA ASP A 86 10.85 5.71 1.25
C ASP A 86 9.62 4.97 1.77
N TYR A 87 9.84 3.91 2.55
CA TYR A 87 8.75 3.10 3.06
C TYR A 87 7.92 3.83 4.12
N ALA A 88 8.47 4.82 4.83
CA ALA A 88 7.72 5.59 5.81
C ALA A 88 6.69 6.50 5.11
N ALA A 89 7.13 7.19 4.05
CA ALA A 89 6.23 7.98 3.21
C ALA A 89 5.24 7.09 2.46
N PHE A 90 5.67 5.92 1.98
CA PHE A 90 4.79 4.97 1.30
C PHE A 90 3.71 4.41 2.24
N THR A 91 4.05 4.12 3.51
CA THR A 91 3.08 3.65 4.50
C THR A 91 2.01 4.71 4.78
N LYS A 92 2.43 5.99 4.88
CA LYS A 92 1.50 7.12 5.02
C LYS A 92 0.60 7.27 3.80
N GLN A 93 1.15 7.12 2.60
CA GLN A 93 0.39 7.18 1.36
C GLN A 93 -0.65 6.05 1.26
N ILE A 94 -0.32 4.83 1.67
CA ILE A 94 -1.29 3.72 1.74
C ILE A 94 -2.42 4.03 2.72
N LYS A 95 -2.11 4.65 3.87
CA LYS A 95 -3.09 4.93 4.91
C LYS A 95 -3.96 6.15 4.66
N ARG A 96 -3.40 7.21 4.10
CA ARG A 96 -4.08 8.50 3.91
C ARG A 96 -4.56 8.73 2.48
N GLY A 97 -4.13 7.89 1.53
CA GLY A 97 -4.28 8.14 0.09
C GLY A 97 -3.21 9.10 -0.41
N LYS A 98 -3.09 9.25 -1.74
CA LYS A 98 -2.31 10.36 -2.32
C LYS A 98 -2.94 11.67 -1.83
N GLU A 99 -2.17 12.51 -1.16
CA GLU A 99 -2.52 13.93 -1.05
C GLU A 99 -2.28 14.50 -2.45
N ASP A 100 -3.36 14.62 -3.24
CA ASP A 100 -3.36 15.44 -4.46
C ASP A 100 -3.03 16.88 -4.02
N GLU A 101 -1.90 17.41 -4.53
CA GLU A 101 -1.60 18.85 -4.48
C GLU A 101 -2.41 19.58 -5.56
#